data_AF-A0A948VXT4-F1
#
_entry.id   AF-A0A948VXT4-F1
#
_cell.length_a   1.000
_cell.length_b   1.000
_cell.length_c   1.000
_cell.angle_alpha   90.00
_cell.angle_beta   90.00
_cell.angle_gamma   90.00
#
_symmetry.space_group_name_H-M   'P 1'
#
loop_
_entity.id
_entity.type
_entity.pdbx_description
1 polymer ?
#
loop_
_entity_poly.entity_id
_entity_poly.type
_entity_poly.pdbx_seq_one_letter_code
_entity_poly.pdbx_strand_id
1 'polypeptide(L)'
;MTIPYTQRREYRLKLAEQLPPALREKISLRSIETFAALPDQARQSLEKAVLAGLTQIPIAIRSLKDNPRLSAEELLAEAPTEAPTETPAETPAETPETPETPETPETPETPETPDPSATLPGLPSRAPFGPRARRGETAGVPPVFAAQTVAAKADIETLAALLRSRFQSMPEIAARALAQSPPMADVLNVQVAFRKAIESPHIRSDFVSATLWSLLQSSLAQCAAPTRLEALSR
;
A
#
# COMPACT_ATOMS: atom_id res chain seq x y z
N MET A 1 -14.71 -16.44 22.38
CA MET A 1 -15.75 -15.41 22.45
C MET A 1 -15.15 -14.07 22.04
N THR A 2 -15.67 -13.43 20.98
CA THR A 2 -15.18 -12.14 20.49
C THR A 2 -15.87 -11.01 21.26
N ILE A 3 -15.08 -10.21 22.00
CA ILE A 3 -15.60 -9.01 22.67
C ILE A 3 -15.92 -7.96 21.59
N PRO A 4 -17.13 -7.37 21.56
CA PRO A 4 -17.47 -6.33 20.61
C PRO A 4 -16.58 -5.09 20.79
N TYR A 5 -16.28 -4.41 19.68
CA TYR A 5 -15.33 -3.29 19.64
C TYR A 5 -15.67 -2.17 20.64
N THR A 6 -16.97 -1.87 20.82
CA THR A 6 -17.46 -0.84 21.74
C THR A 6 -17.09 -1.12 23.19
N GLN A 7 -17.33 -2.35 23.66
CA GLN A 7 -16.98 -2.78 25.02
C GLN A 7 -15.46 -2.72 25.25
N ARG A 8 -14.65 -3.11 24.26
CA ARG A 8 -13.18 -3.01 24.36
C ARG A 8 -12.71 -1.55 24.44
N ARG A 9 -13.37 -0.63 23.73
CA ARG A 9 -13.08 0.80 23.81
C ARG A 9 -13.42 1.38 25.18
N GLU A 10 -14.59 1.07 25.73
CA GLU A 10 -15.00 1.52 27.07
C GLU A 10 -14.06 0.99 28.15
N TYR A 11 -13.64 -0.27 28.04
CA TYR A 11 -12.65 -0.86 28.94
C TYR A 11 -11.33 -0.08 28.91
N ARG A 12 -10.83 0.27 27.73
CA ARG A 12 -9.60 1.08 27.57
C ARG A 12 -9.76 2.48 28.15
N LEU A 13 -10.92 3.11 28.03
CA LEU A 13 -11.19 4.42 28.62
C LEU A 13 -11.17 4.35 30.15
N LYS A 14 -11.78 3.32 30.75
CA LYS A 14 -11.71 3.10 32.21
C LYS A 14 -10.29 2.89 32.70
N LEU A 15 -9.48 2.14 31.95
CA LEU A 15 -8.05 1.98 32.25
C LEU A 15 -7.27 3.30 32.09
N ALA A 16 -7.63 4.13 31.10
CA ALA A 16 -7.01 5.44 30.89
C ALA A 16 -7.24 6.37 32.09
N GLU A 17 -8.43 6.32 32.70
CA GLU A 17 -8.76 7.08 33.90
C GLU A 17 -7.94 6.64 35.13
N GLN A 18 -7.46 5.40 35.16
CA GLN A 18 -6.61 4.87 36.23
C GLN A 18 -5.12 5.20 36.06
N LEU A 19 -4.71 5.72 34.89
CA LEU A 19 -3.32 6.08 34.65
C LEU A 19 -2.88 7.30 35.47
N PRO A 20 -1.60 7.38 35.86
CA PRO A 20 -0.99 8.60 36.37
C PRO A 20 -1.16 9.77 35.39
N PRO A 21 -1.35 11.01 35.87
CA PRO A 21 -1.65 12.16 35.02
C PRO A 21 -0.57 12.43 33.97
N ALA A 22 0.70 12.18 34.29
CA ALA A 22 1.83 12.34 33.36
C ALA A 22 1.78 11.40 32.14
N LEU A 23 1.08 10.26 32.25
CA LEU A 23 0.99 9.25 31.21
C LEU A 23 -0.29 9.36 30.36
N ARG A 24 -1.36 9.97 30.89
CA ARG A 24 -2.67 10.03 30.22
C ARG A 24 -2.63 10.71 28.85
N GLU A 25 -1.86 11.79 28.73
CA GLU A 25 -1.76 12.56 27.49
C GLU A 25 -0.82 11.92 26.47
N LYS A 26 0.18 11.16 26.93
CA LYS A 26 1.24 10.63 26.08
C LYS A 26 1.03 9.17 25.65
N ILE A 27 0.23 8.39 26.39
CA ILE A 27 -0.06 6.98 26.06
C ILE A 27 -1.26 6.89 25.12
N SER A 28 -1.07 6.25 23.97
CA SER A 28 -2.16 5.95 23.05
C SER A 28 -3.15 4.93 23.65
N LEU A 29 -4.45 5.04 23.34
CA LEU A 29 -5.47 4.06 23.77
C LEU A 29 -5.13 2.60 23.38
N ARG A 30 -4.36 2.40 22.32
CA ARG A 30 -3.93 1.06 21.87
C ARG A 30 -2.87 0.45 22.78
N SER A 31 -2.05 1.26 23.43
CA SER A 31 -0.96 0.82 24.31
C SER A 31 -1.34 0.72 25.79
N ILE A 32 -2.54 1.17 26.18
CA ILE A 32 -3.00 1.12 27.57
C ILE A 32 -3.13 -0.31 28.08
N GLU A 33 -3.65 -1.22 27.26
CA GLU A 33 -3.81 -2.64 27.65
C GLU A 33 -2.45 -3.30 27.90
N THR A 34 -1.46 -3.03 27.03
CA THR A 34 -0.10 -3.52 27.22
C THR A 34 0.56 -2.92 28.44
N PHE A 35 0.37 -1.63 28.70
CA PHE A 35 0.87 -0.98 29.92
C PHE A 35 0.24 -1.57 31.19
N ALA A 36 -1.09 -1.78 31.20
CA ALA A 36 -1.80 -2.35 32.34
C ALA A 36 -1.39 -3.80 32.63
N ALA A 37 -0.91 -4.53 31.62
CA ALA A 37 -0.37 -5.87 31.77
C ALA A 37 1.07 -5.90 32.31
N LEU A 38 1.77 -4.76 32.41
CA LEU A 38 3.13 -4.70 32.93
C LEU A 38 3.17 -4.88 34.47
N PRO A 39 4.25 -5.48 35.01
CA PRO A 39 4.49 -5.51 36.46
C PRO A 39 4.54 -4.11 37.06
N ASP A 40 4.17 -3.96 38.34
CA ASP A 40 4.16 -2.66 39.02
C ASP A 40 5.53 -1.96 38.96
N GLN A 41 6.62 -2.74 39.11
CA GLN A 41 7.99 -2.23 39.00
C GLN A 41 8.27 -1.59 37.62
N ALA A 42 7.88 -2.26 36.53
CA ALA A 42 8.05 -1.75 35.17
C ALA A 42 7.20 -0.49 34.92
N ARG A 43 5.99 -0.44 35.48
CA ARG A 43 5.13 0.75 35.41
C ARG A 43 5.77 1.96 36.09
N GLN A 44 6.39 1.77 37.26
CA GLN A 44 7.11 2.82 37.98
C GLN A 44 8.37 3.30 37.23
N SER A 45 9.14 2.38 36.63
CA SER A 45 10.29 2.75 35.79
C SER A 45 9.86 3.60 34.59
N LEU A 46 8.78 3.22 33.91
CA LEU A 46 8.25 3.98 32.77
C LEU A 46 7.76 5.37 33.18
N GLU A 47 7.04 5.48 34.31
CA GLU A 47 6.58 6.77 34.82
C GLU A 47 7.74 7.72 35.11
N LYS A 48 8.79 7.23 35.79
CA LYS A 48 10.01 7.99 36.04
C LYS A 48 10.69 8.43 34.74
N ALA A 49 10.80 7.53 33.76
CA ALA A 49 11.39 7.85 32.46
C ALA A 49 10.58 8.92 31.71
N VAL A 50 9.25 8.87 31.75
CA VAL A 50 8.38 9.87 31.11
C VAL A 50 8.48 11.24 31.79
N LEU A 51 8.60 11.26 33.12
CA LEU A 51 8.88 12.50 33.87
C LEU A 51 10.26 13.07 33.51
N ALA A 52 11.24 12.21 33.25
CA ALA A 52 12.58 12.57 32.80
C ALA A 52 12.67 12.88 31.28
N GLY A 53 11.55 12.92 30.56
CA GLY A 53 11.50 13.40 29.17
C GLY A 53 11.40 12.34 28.09
N LEU A 54 11.14 11.07 28.44
CA LEU A 54 10.97 10.01 27.44
C LEU A 54 9.80 10.34 26.47
N THR A 55 10.12 10.38 25.18
CA THR A 55 9.16 10.69 24.10
C THR A 55 8.56 9.42 23.46
N GLN A 56 9.33 8.33 23.41
CA GLN A 56 8.98 7.09 22.68
C GLN A 56 8.36 6.02 23.57
N ILE A 57 7.17 6.29 24.11
CA ILE A 57 6.49 5.37 25.04
C ILE A 57 6.19 3.97 24.44
N PRO A 58 5.73 3.82 23.18
CA PRO A 58 5.45 2.49 22.62
C PRO A 58 6.69 1.58 22.56
N ILE A 59 7.87 2.16 22.32
CA ILE A 59 9.14 1.43 22.27
C ILE A 59 9.51 0.97 23.68
N ALA A 60 9.48 1.88 24.66
CA ALA A 60 9.80 1.56 26.04
C ALA A 60 8.84 0.51 26.65
N ILE A 61 7.55 0.53 26.32
CA ILE A 61 6.60 -0.52 26.72
C ILE A 61 7.01 -1.87 26.14
N ARG A 62 7.52 -1.90 24.90
CA ARG A 62 8.01 -3.14 24.29
C ARG A 62 9.29 -3.63 24.97
N SER A 63 10.26 -2.76 25.21
CA SER A 63 11.49 -3.10 25.96
C SER A 63 11.17 -3.65 27.36
N LEU A 64 10.23 -3.02 28.08
CA LEU A 64 9.80 -3.48 29.41
C LEU A 64 9.03 -4.79 29.39
N LYS A 65 8.35 -5.11 28.29
CA LYS A 65 7.69 -6.40 28.13
C LYS A 65 8.71 -7.53 27.99
N ASP A 66 9.79 -7.27 27.27
CA ASP A 66 10.87 -8.24 27.06
C ASP A 66 11.79 -8.31 28.30
N ASN A 67 12.02 -7.18 28.98
CA ASN A 67 12.87 -7.06 30.17
C ASN A 67 12.21 -6.18 31.25
N PRO A 68 11.38 -6.74 32.15
CA PRO A 68 10.62 -5.97 33.14
C PRO A 68 11.47 -5.35 34.26
N ARG A 69 12.77 -5.65 34.29
CA ARG A 69 13.74 -5.12 35.27
C ARG A 69 14.51 -3.89 34.78
N LEU A 70 14.26 -3.43 33.56
CA LEU A 70 14.89 -2.22 33.03
C LEU A 70 14.61 -1.01 33.93
N SER A 71 15.67 -0.28 34.23
CA SER A 71 15.61 0.96 35.01
C SER A 71 15.15 2.13 34.13
N ALA A 72 14.72 3.23 34.77
CA ALA A 72 14.29 4.42 34.05
C ALA A 72 15.43 5.05 33.21
N GLU A 73 16.67 4.97 33.71
CA GLU A 73 17.86 5.51 33.04
C GLU A 73 18.21 4.71 31.78
N GLU A 74 18.14 3.37 31.87
CA GLU A 74 18.36 2.51 30.71
C GLU A 74 17.31 2.73 29.62
N LEU A 75 16.03 2.95 29.99
CA LEU A 75 14.97 3.26 29.03
C LEU A 75 15.17 4.60 28.32
N LEU A 76 15.76 5.59 29.00
CA LEU A 76 16.13 6.87 28.40
C LEU A 76 17.34 6.74 27.48
N ALA A 77 18.32 5.90 27.85
CA ALA A 77 19.50 5.63 27.02
C ALA A 77 19.18 4.79 25.77
N GLU A 78 18.18 3.91 25.85
CA GLU A 78 17.74 3.05 24.74
C GLU A 78 16.79 3.80 23.78
N ALA A 79 16.19 4.91 24.20
CA ALA A 79 15.53 5.81 23.27
C ALA A 79 16.60 6.36 22.31
N PRO A 80 16.40 6.23 20.98
CA PRO A 80 17.35 6.77 20.02
C PRO A 80 17.46 8.26 20.30
N THR A 81 18.58 8.64 20.91
CA THR A 81 18.98 10.01 21.08
C THR A 81 19.14 10.50 19.65
N GLU A 82 18.14 11.22 19.12
CA GLU A 82 18.37 12.12 18.01
C GLU A 82 19.49 13.02 18.51
N ALA A 83 20.71 12.72 18.04
CA ALA A 83 21.88 13.50 18.36
C ALA A 83 21.52 14.97 18.09
N PRO A 84 21.73 15.87 19.06
CA PRO A 84 21.46 17.28 18.83
C PRO A 84 22.26 17.69 17.60
N THR A 85 21.53 18.13 16.59
CA THR A 85 22.09 18.79 15.41
C THR A 85 22.74 20.09 15.90
N GLU A 86 24.01 20.01 16.29
CA GLU A 86 24.89 21.16 16.39
C GLU A 86 25.11 21.70 14.96
N THR A 87 24.43 22.81 14.68
CA THR A 87 24.88 24.10 14.11
C THR A 87 26.15 24.16 13.22
N PRO A 88 26.32 25.20 12.37
CA PRO A 88 26.62 25.13 10.94
C PRO A 88 28.03 25.67 10.62
N ALA A 89 28.33 25.84 9.32
CA ALA A 89 29.53 26.46 8.73
C ALA A 89 30.74 25.51 8.61
N GLU A 90 31.57 25.49 7.57
CA GLU A 90 31.72 26.24 6.33
C GLU A 90 32.90 25.55 5.62
N THR A 91 32.78 25.10 4.37
CA THR A 91 33.91 24.98 3.41
C THR A 91 33.37 24.59 2.01
N PRO A 92 34.06 24.92 0.91
CA PRO A 92 33.56 25.89 -0.05
C PRO A 92 33.30 25.28 -1.44
N ALA A 93 32.54 26.05 -2.21
CA ALA A 93 32.35 26.03 -3.65
C ALA A 93 33.32 25.16 -4.48
N GLU A 94 32.75 24.11 -5.09
CA GLU A 94 33.17 23.69 -6.42
C GLU A 94 31.96 23.71 -7.36
N THR A 95 32.06 24.67 -8.28
CA THR A 95 31.46 24.83 -9.59
C THR A 95 30.69 23.62 -10.15
N PRO A 96 29.38 23.72 -10.40
CA PRO A 96 28.70 22.88 -11.36
C PRO A 96 28.94 23.45 -12.76
N GLU A 97 29.70 22.74 -13.59
CA GLU A 97 29.69 22.99 -15.03
C GLU A 97 28.30 22.67 -15.59
N THR A 98 27.77 23.66 -16.29
CA THR A 98 26.51 23.67 -17.02
C THR A 98 26.49 22.56 -18.08
N PRO A 99 25.59 21.57 -18.01
CA PRO A 99 25.31 20.71 -19.15
C PRO A 99 24.39 21.46 -20.12
N GLU A 100 24.80 21.49 -21.38
CA GLU A 100 24.13 22.18 -22.46
C GLU A 100 22.68 21.74 -22.68
N THR A 101 21.87 22.74 -23.00
CA THR A 101 20.47 22.73 -23.39
C THR A 101 20.18 21.70 -24.48
N PRO A 102 19.31 20.69 -24.25
CA PRO A 102 18.76 19.89 -25.33
C PRO A 102 17.74 20.73 -26.12
N GLU A 103 17.94 20.77 -27.43
CA GLU A 103 17.10 21.48 -28.38
C GLU A 103 15.64 21.01 -28.35
N THR A 104 14.77 21.98 -28.53
CA THR A 104 13.32 21.94 -28.67
C THR A 104 12.84 20.80 -29.58
N PRO A 105 12.00 19.86 -29.10
CA PRO A 105 11.27 18.97 -29.99
C PRO A 105 10.18 19.74 -30.73
N GLU A 106 10.19 19.61 -32.05
CA GLU A 106 9.23 20.20 -32.98
C GLU A 106 7.79 19.79 -32.66
N THR A 107 6.91 20.79 -32.75
CA THR A 107 5.46 20.71 -32.61
C THR A 107 4.87 19.71 -33.60
N PRO A 108 4.16 18.66 -33.15
CA PRO A 108 3.42 17.80 -34.06
C PRO A 108 2.22 18.55 -34.66
N GLU A 109 2.10 18.46 -35.98
CA GLU A 109 1.05 19.08 -36.78
C GLU A 109 -0.35 18.62 -36.38
N THR A 110 -1.24 19.61 -36.33
CA THR A 110 -2.67 19.51 -36.06
C THR A 110 -3.37 18.62 -37.10
N PRO A 111 -4.12 17.57 -36.71
CA PRO A 111 -4.95 16.82 -37.65
C PRO A 111 -6.14 17.66 -38.14
N GLU A 112 -6.30 17.70 -39.46
CA GLU A 112 -7.38 18.36 -40.19
C GLU A 112 -8.77 17.88 -39.74
N THR A 113 -9.62 18.83 -39.35
CA THR A 113 -11.06 18.66 -39.21
C THR A 113 -11.72 18.41 -40.57
N PRO A 114 -12.55 17.36 -40.72
CA PRO A 114 -13.40 17.23 -41.89
C PRO A 114 -14.60 18.18 -41.82
N ASP A 115 -14.77 18.92 -42.91
CA ASP A 115 -15.92 19.74 -43.31
C ASP A 115 -17.22 18.94 -43.35
N PRO A 116 -18.32 19.42 -42.73
CA PRO A 116 -19.65 19.07 -43.18
C PRO A 116 -20.42 20.32 -43.62
N SER A 117 -20.15 20.76 -44.85
CA SER A 117 -21.09 21.59 -45.62
C SER A 117 -22.23 20.73 -46.14
N ALA A 118 -23.36 20.72 -45.44
CA ALA A 118 -24.66 20.35 -46.01
C ALA A 118 -25.75 21.25 -45.43
N THR A 119 -25.89 22.43 -46.04
CA THR A 119 -27.03 23.32 -45.92
C THR A 119 -28.29 22.63 -46.47
N LEU A 120 -29.32 22.47 -45.64
CA LEU A 120 -30.71 22.31 -46.09
C LEU A 120 -31.61 23.28 -45.31
N PRO A 121 -32.46 24.07 -45.98
CA PRO A 121 -33.31 25.05 -45.34
C PRO A 121 -34.70 24.50 -44.99
N GLY A 122 -35.19 24.89 -43.82
CA GLY A 122 -36.59 25.25 -43.59
C GLY A 122 -37.57 24.12 -43.31
N LEU A 123 -38.13 24.09 -42.09
CA LEU A 123 -39.58 24.08 -41.81
C LEU A 123 -39.83 24.31 -40.29
N PRO A 124 -40.98 24.89 -39.90
CA PRO A 124 -41.16 25.55 -38.61
C PRO A 124 -41.75 24.67 -37.48
N SER A 125 -41.25 24.93 -36.26
CA SER A 125 -41.98 25.15 -34.99
C SER A 125 -43.28 24.37 -34.69
N ARG A 126 -43.22 23.43 -33.73
CA ARG A 126 -43.87 23.53 -32.39
C ARG A 126 -43.66 22.26 -31.54
N ALA A 127 -43.46 22.49 -30.24
CA ALA A 127 -43.15 21.55 -29.14
C ALA A 127 -44.33 20.59 -28.76
N PRO A 128 -44.33 19.82 -27.64
CA PRO A 128 -43.31 19.60 -26.59
C PRO A 128 -43.16 18.13 -26.06
N PHE A 129 -42.20 17.93 -25.15
CA PHE A 129 -42.03 16.81 -24.19
C PHE A 129 -41.77 15.37 -24.71
N GLY A 130 -40.48 15.02 -24.75
CA GLY A 130 -39.97 13.63 -24.79
C GLY A 130 -38.85 13.42 -23.75
N PRO A 131 -38.58 12.16 -23.34
CA PRO A 131 -37.93 11.83 -22.07
C PRO A 131 -36.43 12.14 -22.06
N ARG A 132 -35.98 12.59 -20.89
CA ARG A 132 -34.61 12.97 -20.52
C ARG A 132 -33.65 11.80 -20.73
N ALA A 133 -33.06 11.71 -21.92
CA ALA A 133 -31.91 10.86 -22.19
C ALA A 133 -30.75 11.31 -21.29
N ARG A 134 -30.36 10.45 -20.35
CA ARG A 134 -29.13 10.61 -19.55
C ARG A 134 -27.95 10.61 -20.52
N ARG A 135 -27.49 11.82 -20.85
CA ARG A 135 -26.18 12.05 -21.47
C ARG A 135 -25.14 11.43 -20.52
N GLY A 136 -24.55 10.33 -20.97
CA GLY A 136 -23.43 9.67 -20.32
C GLY A 136 -22.24 10.60 -20.33
N GLU A 137 -22.11 11.38 -19.28
CA GLU A 137 -20.92 12.14 -18.94
C GLU A 137 -20.02 11.17 -18.15
N THR A 138 -19.31 10.31 -18.88
CA THR A 138 -18.15 9.62 -18.32
C THR A 138 -17.06 10.67 -18.16
N ALA A 139 -17.17 11.44 -17.07
CA ALA A 139 -16.06 12.23 -16.54
C ALA A 139 -14.83 11.31 -16.55
N GLY A 140 -13.80 11.73 -17.28
CA GLY A 140 -12.56 11.00 -17.42
C GLY A 140 -12.03 10.64 -16.04
N VAL A 141 -12.18 9.37 -15.68
CA VAL A 141 -11.35 8.78 -14.64
C VAL A 141 -9.95 8.85 -15.24
N PRO A 142 -9.03 9.66 -14.68
CA PRO A 142 -7.66 9.67 -15.17
C PRO A 142 -7.16 8.23 -15.14
N PRO A 143 -6.43 7.75 -16.17
CA PRO A 143 -5.87 6.42 -16.15
C PRO A 143 -5.05 6.28 -14.87
N VAL A 144 -5.57 5.50 -13.91
CA VAL A 144 -4.90 5.23 -12.65
C VAL A 144 -3.66 4.44 -13.02
N PHE A 145 -2.55 5.17 -13.19
CA PHE A 145 -1.18 4.72 -13.38
C PHE A 145 -1.04 3.22 -13.65
N ALA A 146 -1.31 2.79 -14.88
CA ALA A 146 -0.76 1.55 -15.40
C ALA A 146 0.74 1.80 -15.64
N ALA A 147 1.50 1.96 -14.56
CA ALA A 147 2.94 1.92 -14.63
C ALA A 147 3.29 0.52 -15.15
N GLN A 148 3.69 0.43 -16.42
CA GLN A 148 4.19 -0.81 -17.00
C GLN A 148 5.34 -1.28 -16.13
N THR A 149 5.07 -2.30 -15.31
CA THR A 149 6.10 -2.87 -14.46
C THR A 149 6.97 -3.74 -15.34
N VAL A 150 8.18 -3.24 -15.63
CA VAL A 150 9.18 -4.04 -16.35
C VAL A 150 9.45 -5.30 -15.53
N ALA A 151 9.14 -6.46 -16.11
CA ALA A 151 9.34 -7.76 -15.45
C ALA A 151 10.83 -8.02 -15.30
N ALA A 152 11.26 -8.39 -14.09
CA ALA A 152 12.65 -8.78 -13.88
C ALA A 152 12.90 -10.17 -14.49
N LYS A 153 14.16 -10.46 -14.84
CA LYS A 153 14.57 -11.80 -15.31
C LYS A 153 14.12 -12.91 -14.35
N ALA A 154 14.18 -12.63 -13.04
CA ALA A 154 13.75 -13.55 -11.99
C ALA A 154 12.23 -13.86 -12.03
N ASP A 155 11.40 -12.89 -12.43
CA ASP A 155 9.95 -13.08 -12.55
C ASP A 155 9.62 -14.05 -13.69
N ILE A 156 10.32 -13.90 -14.82
CA ILE A 156 10.21 -14.80 -15.98
C ILE A 156 10.68 -16.22 -15.62
N GLU A 157 11.80 -16.34 -14.91
CA GLU A 157 12.33 -17.65 -14.49
C GLU A 157 11.41 -18.35 -13.48
N THR A 158 10.79 -17.59 -12.57
CA THR A 158 9.78 -18.11 -11.64
C THR A 158 8.55 -18.62 -12.40
N LEU A 159 8.05 -17.85 -13.37
CA LEU A 159 6.91 -18.25 -14.19
C LEU A 159 7.24 -19.49 -15.06
N ALA A 160 8.43 -19.56 -15.64
CA ALA A 160 8.88 -20.71 -16.40
C ALA A 160 8.98 -21.98 -15.53
N ALA A 161 9.48 -21.88 -14.29
CA ALA A 161 9.52 -22.98 -13.36
C ALA A 161 8.10 -23.47 -12.98
N LEU A 162 7.17 -22.54 -12.76
CA LEU A 162 5.76 -22.87 -12.50
C LEU A 162 5.13 -23.60 -13.69
N LEU A 163 5.36 -23.15 -14.92
CA LEU A 163 4.88 -23.83 -16.13
C LEU A 163 5.39 -25.27 -16.21
N ARG A 164 6.69 -25.50 -15.99
CA ARG A 164 7.28 -26.85 -16.00
C ARG A 164 6.72 -27.76 -14.91
N SER A 165 6.43 -27.21 -13.73
CA SER A 165 5.82 -27.98 -12.63
C SER A 165 4.43 -28.51 -12.99
N ARG A 166 3.71 -27.79 -13.85
CA ARG A 166 2.37 -28.17 -14.35
C ARG A 166 2.43 -29.00 -15.63
N PHE A 167 3.45 -28.80 -16.45
CA PHE A 167 3.65 -29.49 -17.73
C PHE A 167 5.01 -30.21 -17.73
N GLN A 168 5.07 -31.40 -17.13
CA GLN A 168 6.32 -32.13 -16.87
C GLN A 168 7.15 -32.47 -18.12
N SER A 169 6.51 -32.60 -19.29
CA SER A 169 7.18 -32.85 -20.57
C SER A 169 7.72 -31.59 -21.25
N MET A 170 7.44 -30.39 -20.72
CA MET A 170 7.83 -29.12 -21.34
C MET A 170 9.33 -28.84 -21.11
N PRO A 171 10.13 -28.67 -22.19
CA PRO A 171 11.54 -28.33 -22.04
C PRO A 171 11.70 -26.89 -21.53
N GLU A 172 12.81 -26.61 -20.85
CA GLU A 172 13.05 -25.32 -20.19
C GLU A 172 13.00 -24.13 -21.14
N ILE A 173 13.57 -24.28 -22.34
CA ILE A 173 13.59 -23.24 -23.36
C ILE A 173 12.16 -22.88 -23.80
N ALA A 174 11.28 -23.88 -23.97
CA ALA A 174 9.89 -23.66 -24.34
C ALA A 174 9.10 -22.97 -23.21
N ALA A 175 9.33 -23.37 -21.96
CA ALA A 175 8.69 -22.74 -20.80
C ALA A 175 9.09 -21.26 -20.67
N ARG A 176 10.37 -20.94 -20.87
CA ARG A 176 10.89 -19.56 -20.83
C ARG A 176 10.32 -18.72 -21.99
N ALA A 177 10.29 -19.28 -23.20
CA ALA A 177 9.72 -18.61 -24.36
C ALA A 177 8.21 -18.34 -24.16
N LEU A 178 7.47 -19.31 -23.61
CA LEU A 178 6.05 -19.15 -23.29
C LEU A 178 5.85 -18.08 -22.21
N ALA A 179 6.65 -18.07 -21.15
CA ALA A 179 6.58 -17.04 -20.10
C ALA A 179 6.83 -15.61 -20.61
N GLN A 180 7.60 -15.45 -21.70
CA GLN A 180 7.85 -14.16 -22.36
C GLN A 180 6.83 -13.81 -23.45
N SER A 181 5.93 -14.75 -23.80
CA SER A 181 5.00 -14.56 -24.89
C SER A 181 3.87 -13.56 -24.54
N PRO A 182 3.28 -12.85 -25.52
CA PRO A 182 2.19 -11.91 -25.28
C PRO A 182 0.99 -12.49 -24.52
N PRO A 183 0.53 -13.74 -24.77
CA PRO A 183 -0.57 -14.35 -24.01
C PRO A 183 -0.29 -14.52 -22.50
N MET A 184 0.99 -14.58 -22.10
CA MET A 184 1.40 -14.69 -20.70
C MET A 184 1.68 -13.35 -20.03
N ALA A 185 1.53 -12.23 -20.75
CA ALA A 185 1.84 -10.90 -20.22
C ALA A 185 1.05 -10.58 -18.94
N ASP A 186 -0.24 -10.92 -18.89
CA ASP A 186 -1.08 -10.69 -17.70
C ASP A 186 -0.63 -11.54 -16.51
N VAL A 187 -0.28 -12.80 -16.75
CA VAL A 187 0.21 -13.70 -15.70
C VAL A 187 1.55 -13.20 -15.16
N LEU A 188 2.42 -12.70 -16.04
CA LEU A 188 3.70 -12.12 -15.67
C LEU A 188 3.50 -10.83 -14.84
N ASN A 189 2.55 -9.97 -15.22
CA ASN A 189 2.21 -8.78 -14.44
C ASN A 189 1.71 -9.13 -13.03
N VAL A 190 0.88 -10.18 -12.91
CA VAL A 190 0.44 -10.69 -11.59
C VAL A 190 1.62 -11.20 -10.78
N GLN A 191 2.54 -11.94 -11.39
CA GLN A 191 3.75 -12.42 -10.72
C GLN A 191 4.62 -11.26 -10.22
N VAL A 192 4.83 -10.23 -11.05
CA VAL A 192 5.58 -9.02 -10.68
C VAL A 192 4.90 -8.28 -9.52
N ALA A 193 3.58 -8.11 -9.60
CA ALA A 193 2.81 -7.46 -8.53
C ALA A 193 2.91 -8.25 -7.21
N PHE A 194 2.84 -9.57 -7.27
CA PHE A 194 2.98 -10.44 -6.12
C PHE A 194 4.38 -10.36 -5.49
N ARG A 195 5.45 -10.40 -6.30
CA ARG A 195 6.82 -10.19 -5.82
C ARG A 195 6.97 -8.84 -5.13
N LYS A 196 6.51 -7.76 -5.76
CA LYS A 196 6.53 -6.40 -5.17
C LYS A 196 5.77 -6.33 -3.85
N ALA A 197 4.64 -7.02 -3.75
CA ALA A 197 3.87 -7.10 -2.52
C ALA A 197 4.65 -7.79 -1.40
N ILE A 198 5.36 -8.89 -1.70
CA ILE A 198 6.20 -9.62 -0.73
C ILE A 198 7.45 -8.83 -0.32
N GLU A 199 8.10 -8.16 -1.28
CA GLU A 199 9.27 -7.32 -1.01
C GLU A 199 8.92 -6.04 -0.23
N SER A 200 7.64 -5.65 -0.22
CA SER A 200 7.18 -4.48 0.50
C SER A 200 7.42 -4.62 2.01
N PRO A 201 7.94 -3.58 2.68
CA PRO A 201 8.08 -3.59 4.15
C PRO A 201 6.73 -3.75 4.87
N HIS A 202 5.63 -3.49 4.18
CA HIS A 202 4.27 -3.58 4.72
C HIS A 202 3.68 -4.99 4.70
N ILE A 203 4.31 -5.98 4.03
CA ILE A 203 3.75 -7.35 3.98
C ILE A 203 3.61 -7.98 5.36
N ARG A 204 4.51 -7.59 6.29
CA ARG A 204 4.50 -8.04 7.69
C ARG A 204 3.31 -7.52 8.49
N SER A 205 2.52 -6.59 7.93
CA SER A 205 1.26 -6.16 8.53
C SER A 205 0.21 -7.26 8.37
N ASP A 206 -0.33 -7.73 9.49
CA ASP A 206 -1.43 -8.72 9.51
C ASP A 206 -2.60 -8.29 8.62
N PHE A 207 -2.89 -6.99 8.58
CA PHE A 207 -3.96 -6.43 7.75
C PHE A 207 -3.68 -6.61 6.25
N VAL A 208 -2.45 -6.35 5.81
CA VAL A 208 -2.04 -6.51 4.39
C VAL A 208 -2.08 -7.98 4.00
N SER A 209 -1.51 -8.85 4.83
CA SER A 209 -1.51 -10.29 4.62
C SER A 209 -2.94 -10.87 4.56
N ALA A 210 -3.82 -10.51 5.49
CA ALA A 210 -5.22 -10.95 5.50
C ALA A 210 -5.99 -10.44 4.27
N THR A 211 -5.70 -9.23 3.80
CA THR A 211 -6.33 -8.65 2.61
C THR A 211 -5.87 -9.37 1.34
N LEU A 212 -4.57 -9.61 1.19
CA LEU A 212 -4.02 -10.38 0.05
C LEU A 212 -4.56 -11.81 0.01
N TRP A 213 -4.66 -12.46 1.17
CA TRP A 213 -5.25 -13.79 1.28
C TRP A 213 -6.73 -13.81 0.88
N SER A 214 -7.51 -12.84 1.36
CA SER A 214 -8.94 -12.73 1.02
C SER A 214 -9.16 -12.45 -0.47
N LEU A 215 -8.27 -11.64 -1.08
CA LEU A 215 -8.27 -11.37 -2.51
C LEU A 215 -8.00 -12.66 -3.30
N LEU A 216 -6.97 -13.42 -2.93
CA LEU A 216 -6.63 -14.70 -3.56
C LEU A 216 -7.79 -15.70 -3.47
N GLN A 217 -8.42 -15.83 -2.31
CA GLN A 217 -9.57 -16.71 -2.14
C GLN A 217 -10.74 -16.31 -3.03
N SER A 218 -11.00 -15.01 -3.15
CA SER A 218 -12.07 -14.47 -4.01
C SER A 218 -11.76 -14.73 -5.48
N SER A 219 -10.51 -14.58 -5.92
CA SER A 219 -10.09 -14.92 -7.28
C SER A 219 -10.25 -16.42 -7.57
N LEU A 220 -9.83 -17.29 -6.64
CA LEU A 220 -10.01 -18.73 -6.79
C LEU A 220 -11.49 -19.13 -6.87
N ALA A 221 -12.35 -18.51 -6.05
CA ALA A 221 -13.79 -18.74 -6.10
C ALA A 221 -14.41 -18.30 -7.44
N GLN A 222 -13.93 -17.21 -8.03
CA GLN A 222 -14.36 -16.75 -9.35
C GLN A 222 -13.90 -17.69 -10.48
N CYS A 223 -12.69 -18.22 -10.39
CA CYS A 223 -12.19 -19.21 -11.35
C CYS A 223 -12.90 -20.56 -11.24
N ALA A 224 -13.38 -20.92 -10.04
CA ALA A 224 -14.13 -22.16 -9.81
C ALA A 224 -15.60 -22.08 -10.23
N ALA A 225 -16.13 -20.87 -10.48
CA ALA A 225 -17.47 -20.73 -11.04
C ALA A 225 -17.51 -21.46 -12.40
N PRO A 226 -18.55 -22.27 -12.67
CA PRO A 226 -18.63 -23.07 -13.89
C PRO A 226 -18.44 -22.14 -15.08
N THR A 227 -17.37 -22.38 -15.83
CA THR A 227 -17.03 -21.62 -17.02
C THR A 227 -18.29 -21.57 -17.89
N ARG A 228 -18.68 -20.38 -18.38
CA ARG A 228 -19.89 -20.20 -19.22
C ARG A 228 -19.98 -21.21 -20.39
N LEU A 229 -18.85 -21.80 -20.78
CA LEU A 229 -18.77 -22.87 -21.77
C LEU A 229 -19.46 -24.18 -21.32
N GLU A 230 -19.40 -24.56 -20.05
CA GLU A 230 -20.16 -25.72 -19.54
C GLU A 230 -21.66 -25.43 -19.50
N ALA A 231 -22.04 -24.18 -19.20
CA ALA A 231 -23.44 -23.75 -19.19
C ALA A 231 -24.08 -23.70 -20.59
N LEU A 232 -23.28 -23.58 -21.66
CA LEU A 232 -23.75 -23.63 -23.06
C LEU A 232 -23.76 -25.05 -23.64
N SER A 233 -23.27 -26.04 -22.90
CA SER A 233 -23.23 -27.45 -23.30
C SER A 233 -24.40 -28.29 -22.76
N ARG A 234 -25.38 -27.64 -22.12
CA ARG A 234 -26.64 -28.23 -21.64
C ARG A 234 -27.83 -27.53 -22.29
#